data_AF-A0A7J7RER7-F1
#
_entry.id   AF-A0A7J7RER7-F1
#
_cell.length_a   1.000
_cell.length_b   1.000
_cell.length_c   1.000
_cell.angle_alpha   90.00
_cell.angle_beta   90.00
_cell.angle_gamma   90.00
#
_symmetry.space_group_name_H-M   'P 1'
#
loop_
_entity.id
_entity.type
_entity.pdbx_description
1 polymer ?
#
loop_
_entity_poly.entity_id
_entity_poly.type
_entity_poly.pdbx_seq_one_letter_code
_entity_poly.pdbx_strand_id
1 'polypeptide(L)'
;MARHVFLTGSPGVGKTTLIQKASEVLKSSGMPVDGFYTEEVRQGGRRIGFDVVTLSGLRGPLSRVGSEPLPGRRECRVGQYVVDVTSFEQLALPVLRNDSTPGNRLSSQNTQELKYACTKKLFSLLVTMRMYDQLQH
;
A
#
# COMPACT_ATOMS: atom_id res chain seq x y z
N MET A 1 6.56 6.37 23.53
CA MET A 1 7.26 5.64 22.45
C MET A 1 6.21 5.00 21.54
N ALA A 2 6.28 5.21 20.23
CA ALA A 2 5.44 4.48 19.29
C ALA A 2 5.92 3.02 19.22
N ARG A 3 5.00 2.06 19.29
CA ARG A 3 5.30 0.63 19.10
C ARG A 3 4.83 0.21 17.73
N HIS A 4 5.74 -0.32 16.92
CA HIS A 4 5.41 -0.90 15.62
C HIS A 4 4.99 -2.36 15.81
N VAL A 5 3.80 -2.70 15.32
CA VAL A 5 3.27 -4.06 15.34
C VAL A 5 3.13 -4.54 13.91
N PHE A 6 3.76 -5.66 13.59
CA PHE A 6 3.65 -6.32 12.29
C PHE A 6 2.82 -7.59 12.43
N LEU A 7 1.77 -7.72 11.63
CA LEU A 7 0.95 -8.94 11.56
C LEU A 7 1.36 -9.77 10.34
N THR A 8 1.83 -10.98 10.60
CA THR A 8 2.21 -11.98 9.58
C THR A 8 1.35 -13.23 9.71
N GLY A 9 1.39 -14.11 8.71
CA GLY A 9 0.61 -15.33 8.65
C GLY A 9 0.34 -15.74 7.20
N SER A 10 -0.23 -16.91 6.95
CA SER A 10 -0.52 -17.42 5.61
C SER A 10 -1.48 -16.52 4.82
N PRO A 11 -1.55 -16.62 3.48
CA PRO A 11 -2.61 -15.95 2.72
C PRO A 11 -3.99 -16.39 3.21
N GLY A 12 -4.98 -15.51 3.18
CA GLY A 12 -6.38 -15.89 3.48
C GLY A 12 -6.76 -16.08 4.96
N VAL A 13 -5.84 -16.00 5.94
CA VAL A 13 -6.19 -16.16 7.38
C VAL A 13 -7.09 -15.03 7.94
N GLY A 14 -7.32 -13.97 7.16
CA GLY A 14 -8.13 -12.84 7.59
C GLY A 14 -7.35 -11.68 8.20
N LYS A 15 -6.03 -11.55 7.94
CA LYS A 15 -5.21 -10.42 8.39
C LYS A 15 -5.81 -9.06 8.02
N THR A 16 -6.29 -8.92 6.78
CA THR A 16 -6.95 -7.70 6.31
C THR A 16 -8.25 -7.44 7.06
N THR A 17 -9.05 -8.50 7.30
CA THR A 17 -10.29 -8.42 8.08
C THR A 17 -10.03 -8.01 9.53
N LEU A 18 -8.97 -8.53 10.14
CA LEU A 18 -8.55 -8.13 11.48
C LEU A 18 -8.17 -6.65 11.54
N ILE A 19 -7.37 -6.18 10.57
CA ILE A 19 -6.98 -4.77 10.47
C ILE A 19 -8.21 -3.86 10.28
N GLN A 20 -9.17 -4.27 9.44
CA GLN A 20 -10.44 -3.54 9.24
C GLN A 20 -11.24 -3.43 10.55
N LYS A 21 -11.50 -4.55 11.23
CA LYS A 21 -12.23 -4.57 12.50
C LYS A 21 -11.52 -3.78 13.60
N ALA A 22 -10.20 -3.92 13.72
CA ALA A 22 -9.42 -3.15 14.69
C ALA A 22 -9.52 -1.65 14.41
N SER A 23 -9.48 -1.25 13.14
CA SER A 23 -9.64 0.15 12.74
C SER A 23 -11.03 0.68 13.07
N GLU A 24 -12.10 -0.11 12.86
CA GLU A 24 -13.46 0.25 13.24
C GLU A 24 -13.62 0.44 14.75
N VAL A 25 -13.08 -0.47 15.56
CA VAL A 25 -13.13 -0.38 17.02
C VAL A 25 -12.40 0.88 17.52
N LEU A 26 -11.20 1.13 17.02
CA LEU A 26 -10.42 2.32 17.38
C LEU A 26 -11.14 3.62 16.99
N LYS A 27 -11.73 3.69 15.79
CA LYS A 27 -12.57 4.81 15.36
C LYS A 27 -13.78 5.01 16.27
N SER A 28 -14.48 3.93 16.63
CA SER A 28 -15.64 3.99 17.54
C SER A 28 -15.26 4.46 18.94
N SER A 29 -13.99 4.29 19.32
CA SER A 29 -13.42 4.74 20.59
C SER A 29 -12.92 6.19 20.54
N GLY A 30 -13.14 6.91 19.43
CA GLY A 30 -12.71 8.29 19.24
C GLY A 30 -11.21 8.46 18.95
N MET A 31 -10.48 7.36 18.70
CA MET A 31 -9.07 7.42 18.36
C MET A 31 -8.89 7.73 16.87
N PRO A 32 -8.05 8.71 16.48
CA PRO A 32 -7.72 8.94 15.09
C PRO A 32 -6.93 7.75 14.54
N VAL A 33 -7.44 7.12 13.49
CA VAL A 33 -6.78 6.01 12.81
C VAL A 33 -6.56 6.39 11.35
N ASP A 34 -5.30 6.42 10.95
CA ASP A 34 -4.88 6.59 9.58
C ASP A 34 -4.05 5.41 9.12
N GLY A 35 -4.27 5.02 7.87
CA GLY A 35 -3.61 3.89 7.26
C GLY A 35 -4.21 3.57 5.91
N PHE A 36 -3.58 2.64 5.22
CA PHE A 36 -4.13 2.04 4.02
C PHE A 36 -3.95 0.54 4.08
N TYR A 37 -4.80 -0.16 3.35
CA TYR A 37 -4.69 -1.58 3.09
C TYR A 37 -4.83 -1.80 1.60
N THR A 38 -4.48 -3.01 1.15
CA THR A 38 -4.62 -3.39 -0.25
C THR A 38 -5.78 -4.35 -0.42
N GLU A 39 -6.53 -4.23 -1.50
CA GLU A 39 -7.61 -5.13 -1.88
C GLU A 39 -7.30 -5.79 -3.20
N GLU A 40 -7.65 -7.07 -3.30
CA GLU A 40 -7.55 -7.79 -4.56
C GLU A 40 -8.71 -7.37 -5.48
N VAL A 41 -8.38 -7.07 -6.74
CA VAL A 41 -9.37 -6.76 -7.76
C VAL A 41 -9.51 -7.95 -8.68
N ARG A 42 -10.71 -8.52 -8.74
CA ARG A 42 -11.07 -9.62 -9.65
C ARG A 42 -12.15 -9.17 -10.63
N GLN A 43 -12.05 -9.59 -11.88
CA GLN A 43 -13.03 -9.38 -12.93
C GLN A 43 -13.20 -10.68 -13.72
N GLY A 44 -14.43 -11.11 -13.95
CA GLY A 44 -14.71 -12.37 -14.66
C GLY A 44 -14.06 -13.60 -14.00
N GLY A 45 -14.00 -13.63 -12.66
CA GLY A 45 -13.36 -14.72 -11.89
C GLY A 45 -11.83 -14.70 -11.87
N ARG A 46 -11.19 -13.85 -12.70
CA ARG A 46 -9.73 -13.71 -12.77
C ARG A 46 -9.27 -12.51 -11.98
N ARG A 47 -8.10 -12.62 -11.34
CA ARG A 47 -7.45 -11.49 -10.67
C ARG A 47 -6.84 -10.56 -11.72
N ILE A 48 -7.27 -9.30 -11.70
CA ILE A 48 -6.82 -8.26 -12.63
C ILE A 48 -5.87 -7.26 -11.97
N GLY A 49 -5.67 -7.32 -10.66
CA GLY A 49 -4.73 -6.45 -9.96
C GLY A 49 -5.07 -6.23 -8.50
N PHE A 50 -4.65 -5.08 -7.98
CA PHE A 50 -4.89 -4.65 -6.61
C PHE A 50 -5.18 -3.17 -6.55
N ASP A 51 -5.97 -2.79 -5.56
CA ASP A 51 -6.22 -1.40 -5.19
C ASP A 51 -5.60 -1.10 -3.83
N VAL A 52 -5.20 0.16 -3.66
CA VAL A 52 -4.96 0.73 -2.34
C VAL A 52 -6.24 1.37 -1.88
N VAL A 53 -6.63 1.04 -0.66
CA VAL A 53 -7.79 1.63 0.01
C VAL A 53 -7.31 2.23 1.32
N THR A 54 -7.53 3.53 1.47
CA THR A 54 -7.23 4.26 2.70
C THR A 54 -8.33 4.03 3.73
N LEU A 55 -8.01 4.17 5.01
CA LEU A 55 -9.01 4.09 6.07
C LEU A 55 -10.02 5.25 6.04
N SER A 56 -9.75 6.33 5.29
CA SER A 56 -10.71 7.40 5.01
C SER A 56 -11.68 7.08 3.86
N GLY A 57 -11.51 5.94 3.19
CA GLY A 57 -12.38 5.47 2.11
C GLY A 57 -11.93 5.84 0.70
N LEU A 58 -10.82 6.58 0.54
CA LEU A 58 -10.22 6.83 -0.77
C LEU A 58 -9.64 5.54 -1.34
N ARG A 59 -9.87 5.31 -2.63
CA ARG A 59 -9.45 4.11 -3.36
C ARG A 59 -8.77 4.48 -4.67
N GLY A 60 -7.74 3.73 -5.05
CA GLY A 60 -7.10 3.86 -6.35
C GLY A 60 -6.28 2.63 -6.76
N PRO A 61 -5.95 2.52 -8.05
CA PRO A 61 -5.18 1.39 -8.56
C PRO A 61 -3.78 1.36 -7.94
N LEU A 62 -3.39 0.22 -7.39
CA LEU A 62 -2.01 -0.08 -7.01
C LEU A 62 -1.27 -0.74 -8.16
N SER A 63 -1.94 -1.72 -8.78
CA SER A 63 -1.38 -2.46 -9.89
C SER A 63 -2.49 -3.09 -10.72
N ARG A 64 -2.21 -3.32 -12.00
CA ARG A 64 -3.09 -4.03 -12.93
C ARG A 64 -2.29 -5.02 -13.76
N VAL A 65 -2.96 -6.04 -14.29
CA VAL A 65 -2.35 -6.90 -15.32
C VAL A 65 -1.99 -6.01 -16.51
N GLY A 66 -0.72 -6.01 -16.91
CA GLY A 66 -0.25 -5.26 -18.07
C GLY A 66 0.20 -6.20 -19.19
N SER A 67 0.14 -5.70 -20.42
CA SER A 67 0.70 -6.38 -21.61
C SER A 67 2.23 -6.41 -21.55
N GLU A 68 2.91 -7.01 -22.53
CA GLU A 68 4.38 -7.04 -22.56
C GLU A 68 5.03 -5.64 -22.50
N PRO A 69 6.22 -5.49 -21.91
CA PRO A 69 6.87 -4.19 -21.77
C PRO A 69 7.16 -3.60 -23.15
N LEU A 70 6.76 -2.35 -23.37
CA LEU A 70 7.17 -1.63 -24.57
C LEU A 70 8.66 -1.26 -24.46
N PRO A 71 9.48 -1.50 -25.51
CA PRO A 71 10.89 -1.15 -25.50
C PRO A 71 11.06 0.36 -25.24
N GLY A 72 11.86 0.71 -24.23
CA GLY A 72 12.14 2.09 -23.84
C GLY A 72 11.29 2.66 -22.70
N ARG A 73 10.23 1.96 -22.25
CA ARG A 73 9.42 2.43 -21.10
C ARG A 73 9.83 1.70 -19.81
N ARG A 74 10.31 2.45 -18.81
CA ARG A 74 10.60 1.89 -17.47
C ARG A 74 9.31 1.74 -16.67
N GLU A 75 8.68 0.58 -16.78
CA GLU A 75 7.51 0.23 -15.97
C GLU A 75 7.94 -0.57 -14.74
N CYS A 76 7.38 -0.23 -13.58
CA CYS A 76 7.54 -1.05 -12.39
C CYS A 76 6.65 -2.30 -12.54
N ARG A 77 7.25 -3.50 -12.52
CA ARG A 77 6.54 -4.76 -12.71
C ARG A 77 6.86 -5.76 -11.62
N VAL A 78 5.86 -6.56 -11.27
CA VAL A 78 5.98 -7.73 -10.39
C VAL A 78 5.18 -8.86 -11.03
N GLY A 79 5.89 -9.81 -11.66
CA GLY A 79 5.26 -10.82 -12.52
C GLY A 79 4.45 -10.17 -13.65
N GLN A 80 3.19 -10.57 -13.80
CA GLN A 80 2.26 -10.03 -14.80
C GLN A 80 1.66 -8.65 -14.44
N TYR A 81 1.92 -8.15 -13.23
CA TYR A 81 1.31 -6.91 -12.75
C TYR A 81 2.22 -5.71 -12.99
N VAL A 82 1.68 -4.72 -13.71
CA VAL A 82 2.26 -3.38 -13.82
C VAL A 82 1.75 -2.55 -12.66
N VAL A 83 2.69 -1.92 -11.98
CA VAL A 83 2.46 -1.08 -10.82
C VAL A 83 2.21 0.36 -11.26
N ASP A 84 1.21 0.99 -10.66
CA ASP A 84 1.00 2.43 -10.74
C ASP A 84 1.58 3.11 -9.49
N VAL A 85 2.85 3.50 -9.57
CA VAL A 85 3.56 4.17 -8.47
C VAL A 85 2.91 5.52 -8.16
N THR A 86 2.48 6.25 -9.19
CA THR A 86 1.94 7.61 -9.04
C THR A 86 0.61 7.59 -8.27
N SER A 87 -0.31 6.71 -8.65
CA SER A 87 -1.57 6.50 -7.93
C SER A 87 -1.32 6.06 -6.48
N PHE A 88 -0.38 5.14 -6.26
CA PHE A 88 -0.01 4.74 -4.90
C PHE A 88 0.50 5.91 -4.07
N GLU A 89 1.43 6.71 -4.60
CA GLU A 89 2.03 7.82 -3.87
C GLU A 89 0.99 8.86 -3.46
N GLN A 90 0.03 9.15 -4.33
CA GLN A 90 -1.05 10.09 -4.05
C GLN A 90 -1.95 9.65 -2.90
N LEU A 91 -2.16 8.34 -2.72
CA LEU A 91 -3.04 7.80 -1.68
C LEU A 91 -2.30 7.41 -0.40
N ALA A 92 -1.15 6.77 -0.51
CA ALA A 92 -0.44 6.21 0.63
C ALA A 92 0.44 7.25 1.34
N LEU A 93 1.11 8.14 0.61
CA LEU A 93 2.04 9.08 1.24
C LEU A 93 1.36 10.08 2.20
N PRO A 94 0.20 10.68 1.88
CA PRO A 94 -0.46 11.58 2.82
C PRO A 94 -0.80 10.89 4.14
N VAL A 95 -1.25 9.63 4.05
CA VAL A 95 -1.68 8.82 5.19
C VAL A 95 -0.49 8.38 6.05
N LEU A 96 0.67 8.11 5.42
CA LEU A 96 1.90 7.80 6.14
C LEU A 96 2.59 9.03 6.75
N ARG A 97 2.27 10.24 6.25
CA ARG A 97 2.85 11.51 6.69
C ARG A 97 2.10 12.14 7.86
N ASN A 98 1.08 11.48 8.42
CA ASN A 98 0.39 11.99 9.60
C ASN A 98 1.30 11.81 10.83
N ASP A 99 2.36 12.63 10.85
CA ASP A 99 3.23 12.92 11.97
C ASP A 99 2.34 13.58 13.04
N SER A 100 1.90 12.77 14.01
CA SER A 100 1.42 13.27 15.30
C SER A 100 2.55 13.87 16.16
N THR A 101 3.67 14.26 15.55
CA THR A 101 4.78 14.97 16.18
C THR A 101 4.74 16.45 15.81
N PRO A 102 4.28 17.34 16.72
CA PRO A 102 4.46 18.78 16.55
C PRO A 102 5.94 19.10 16.77
N GLY A 103 6.79 18.87 15.76
CA GLY A 103 8.22 19.07 15.97
C GLY A 103 9.15 18.86 14.78
N ASN A 104 8.70 18.43 13.60
CA ASN A 104 9.63 18.28 12.48
C ASN A 104 9.03 18.76 11.15
N ARG A 105 8.94 20.09 11.01
CA ARG A 105 8.95 20.73 9.68
C ARG A 105 10.36 20.56 9.10
N LEU A 106 10.65 19.37 8.59
CA LEU A 106 11.82 19.13 7.76
C LEU A 106 11.66 19.93 6.48
N SER A 107 12.40 21.03 6.44
CA SER A 107 12.56 21.93 5.33
C SER A 107 12.81 21.19 4.02
N SER A 108 11.86 21.39 3.12
CA SER A 108 11.85 21.14 1.70
C SER A 108 13.22 21.46 1.08
N GLN A 109 13.95 20.44 0.62
CA GLN A 109 14.73 20.47 -0.64
C GLN A 109 15.53 19.17 -0.88
N ASN A 110 15.94 18.43 0.16
CA ASN A 110 16.70 17.16 0.01
C ASN A 110 15.96 15.89 0.45
N THR A 111 14.70 16.00 0.86
CA THR A 111 13.91 14.87 1.40
C THR A 111 13.14 14.11 0.31
N GLN A 112 13.06 14.64 -0.91
CA GLN A 112 12.25 14.04 -1.97
C GLN A 112 12.85 12.72 -2.46
N GLU A 113 14.16 12.65 -2.70
CA GLU A 113 14.85 11.43 -3.14
C GLU A 113 14.91 10.33 -2.07
N LEU A 114 15.25 10.67 -0.83
CA LEU A 114 15.30 9.70 0.28
C LEU A 114 13.90 9.20 0.68
N LYS A 115 12.88 10.07 0.61
CA LYS A 115 11.47 9.62 0.70
C LYS A 115 11.13 8.72 -0.48
N TYR A 116 11.46 9.10 -1.72
CA TYR A 116 11.22 8.27 -2.92
C TYR A 116 11.90 6.90 -2.83
N ALA A 117 13.13 6.82 -2.33
CA ALA A 117 13.88 5.59 -2.17
C ALA A 117 13.29 4.69 -1.07
N CYS A 118 12.88 5.27 0.07
CA CYS A 118 12.20 4.54 1.14
C CYS A 118 10.82 4.06 0.69
N THR A 119 10.04 4.92 0.02
CA THR A 119 8.75 4.57 -0.55
C THR A 119 8.90 3.49 -1.61
N LYS A 120 9.87 3.57 -2.53
CA LYS A 120 10.13 2.52 -3.52
C LYS A 120 10.55 1.19 -2.91
N LYS A 121 11.33 1.19 -1.83
CA LYS A 121 11.79 -0.04 -1.16
C LYS A 121 10.69 -0.69 -0.31
N LEU A 122 9.94 0.12 0.44
CA LEU A 122 8.76 -0.31 1.20
C LEU A 122 7.65 -0.79 0.26
N PHE A 123 7.44 -0.08 -0.85
CA PHE A 123 6.52 -0.43 -1.93
C PHE A 123 6.90 -1.76 -2.58
N SER A 124 8.15 -1.91 -2.99
CA SER A 124 8.66 -3.16 -3.56
C SER A 124 8.43 -4.31 -2.58
N LEU A 125 8.69 -4.12 -1.29
CA LEU A 125 8.48 -5.15 -0.29
C LEU A 125 6.98 -5.47 -0.06
N LEU A 126 6.12 -4.46 0.08
CA LEU A 126 4.68 -4.64 0.31
C LEU A 126 4.00 -5.32 -0.88
N VAL A 127 4.33 -4.88 -2.09
CA VAL A 127 3.79 -5.44 -3.33
C VAL A 127 4.35 -6.83 -3.58
N THR A 128 5.67 -7.04 -3.45
CA THR A 128 6.28 -8.35 -3.63
C THR A 128 5.72 -9.34 -2.61
N MET A 129 5.64 -8.99 -1.33
CA MET A 129 5.12 -9.92 -0.32
C MET A 129 3.65 -10.25 -0.56
N ARG A 130 2.76 -9.29 -0.80
CA ARG A 130 1.33 -9.59 -1.06
C ARG A 130 1.09 -10.29 -2.40
N MET A 131 1.87 -9.96 -3.43
CA MET A 131 1.73 -10.56 -4.75
C MET A 131 2.28 -11.98 -4.81
N TYR A 132 3.43 -12.25 -4.19
CA TYR A 132 4.03 -13.58 -4.12
C TYR A 132 3.25 -14.54 -3.21
N ASP A 133 2.75 -14.06 -2.06
CA ASP A 133 1.96 -14.87 -1.12
C ASP A 133 0.69 -15.44 -1.80
N GLN A 134 0.14 -14.74 -2.80
CA GLN A 134 -1.05 -15.15 -3.55
C GLN A 134 -0.74 -15.75 -4.95
N LEU A 135 0.52 -16.05 -5.26
CA LEU A 135 0.96 -16.75 -6.48
C LEU A 135 1.38 -18.21 -6.20
N GLN A 136 1.37 -18.65 -4.94
CA GLN A 136 1.71 -20.02 -4.51
C GLN A 136 0.50 -20.99 -4.48
N HIS A 137 -0.64 -20.57 -5.03
CA HIS A 137 -1.86 -21.36 -5.26
C HIS A 137 -2.46 -21.01 -6.62
#